data_AF-A0A3D3UYR5-F1
#
_entry.id   AF-A0A3D3UYR5-F1
#
_cell.length_a   1.000
_cell.length_b   1.000
_cell.length_c   1.000
_cell.angle_alpha   90.00
_cell.angle_beta   90.00
_cell.angle_gamma   90.00
#
_symmetry.space_group_name_H-M   'P 1'
#
loop_
_entity.id
_entity.type
_entity.pdbx_description
1 polymer ?
#
loop_
_entity_poly.entity_id
_entity_poly.type
_entity_poly.pdbx_seq_one_letter_code
_entity_poly.pdbx_strand_id
1 'polypeptide(L)'
;MGSTPTIGFIEAVLIFILSFHMTLGDTSAEAEAMLCRLYRNMTTARKARRVFSAYRMGKMLSMTGIRMSHPDASEEQVWHLWARRHLGDELYEKVYRGKNNE
;
A
#
# COMPACT_ATOMS: atom_id res chain seq x y z
N MET A 1 5.97 27.60 -13.48
CA MET A 1 6.61 27.36 -12.17
C MET A 1 5.56 26.67 -11.31
N GLY A 2 5.43 25.35 -11.32
CA GLY A 2 6.38 24.41 -10.73
C GLY A 2 5.70 23.79 -9.51
N SER A 3 4.53 23.17 -9.71
CA SER A 3 3.75 22.53 -8.65
C SER A 3 4.48 21.30 -8.18
N THR A 4 5.11 21.40 -7.01
CA THR A 4 5.73 20.30 -6.27
C THR A 4 4.67 19.24 -5.94
N PRO A 5 4.82 17.98 -6.39
CA PRO A 5 3.90 16.92 -5.98
C PRO A 5 4.24 16.48 -4.55
N THR A 6 3.32 16.77 -3.63
CA THR A 6 2.90 15.91 -2.50
C THR A 6 3.94 14.90 -1.98
N ILE A 7 4.97 15.41 -1.30
CA ILE A 7 5.96 14.61 -0.52
C ILE A 7 5.30 13.87 0.66
N GLY A 8 4.11 14.30 1.11
CA GLY A 8 3.45 13.76 2.30
C GLY A 8 2.97 12.30 2.21
N PHE A 9 2.65 11.76 1.02
CA PHE A 9 2.14 10.40 0.92
C PHE A 9 3.25 9.34 0.96
N ILE A 10 4.42 9.65 0.39
CA ILE A 10 5.58 8.75 0.45
C ILE A 10 6.14 8.73 1.87
N GLU A 11 6.21 9.88 2.54
CA GLU A 11 6.57 9.96 3.96
C GLU A 11 5.57 9.23 4.85
N ALA A 12 4.26 9.37 4.63
CA ALA A 12 3.25 8.66 5.41
C ALA A 12 3.31 7.14 5.24
N VAL A 13 3.59 6.62 4.02
CA VAL A 13 3.76 5.18 3.79
C VAL A 13 5.09 4.67 4.38
N LEU A 14 6.14 5.49 4.38
CA LEU A 14 7.40 5.18 5.06
C LEU A 14 7.25 5.18 6.56
N ILE A 15 6.55 6.16 7.13
CA ILE A 15 6.18 6.20 8.54
C ILE A 15 5.29 4.99 8.84
N PHE A 16 4.34 4.60 8.01
CA PHE A 16 3.55 3.39 8.27
C PHE A 16 4.38 2.10 8.19
N ILE A 17 5.31 1.96 7.23
CA ILE A 17 6.18 0.76 7.10
C ILE A 17 7.28 0.71 8.18
N LEU A 18 7.84 1.87 8.57
CA LEU A 18 8.83 1.96 9.65
C LEU A 18 8.15 1.91 11.02
N SER A 19 7.05 2.62 11.25
CA SER A 19 6.32 2.63 12.53
C SER A 19 5.56 1.34 12.81
N PHE A 20 5.06 0.61 11.80
CA PHE A 20 4.40 -0.68 12.01
C PHE A 20 5.39 -1.86 12.17
N HIS A 21 6.70 -1.62 12.08
CA HIS A 21 7.73 -2.65 12.32
C HIS A 21 8.87 -2.25 13.26
N MET A 22 8.97 -0.98 13.67
CA MET A 22 10.06 -0.50 14.55
C MET A 22 9.56 0.02 15.91
N THR A 23 8.37 -0.39 16.36
CA THR A 23 7.86 -0.11 17.71
C THR A 23 7.64 -1.38 18.55
N LEU A 24 8.18 -2.52 18.11
CA LEU A 24 8.33 -3.70 18.96
C LEU A 24 9.78 -3.76 19.42
N GLY A 25 10.00 -3.94 20.73
CA GLY A 25 11.33 -3.93 21.38
C GLY A 25 12.34 -4.98 20.92
N ASP A 26 12.08 -5.64 19.79
CA ASP A 26 12.90 -6.66 19.14
C ASP A 26 13.94 -6.08 18.16
N THR A 27 13.93 -4.76 17.92
CA THR A 27 14.95 -4.07 17.12
C THR A 27 15.88 -3.28 18.05
N SER A 28 17.18 -3.60 18.02
CA SER A 28 18.17 -2.84 18.80
C SER A 28 18.35 -1.43 18.25
N ALA A 29 18.80 -0.49 19.10
CA ALA A 29 19.08 0.88 18.69
C ALA A 29 20.12 0.96 17.57
N GLU A 30 21.11 0.06 17.57
CA GLU A 30 22.13 -0.04 16.52
C GLU A 30 21.52 -0.48 15.18
N ALA A 31 20.60 -1.45 15.21
CA ALA A 31 19.90 -1.92 14.03
C ALA A 31 19.02 -0.81 13.43
N GLU A 32 18.29 -0.08 14.27
CA GLU A 32 17.52 1.10 13.86
C GLU A 32 18.40 2.18 13.22
N ALA A 33 19.52 2.53 13.86
CA ALA A 33 20.45 3.52 13.33
C ALA A 33 21.03 3.09 11.97
N MET A 34 21.36 1.80 11.83
CA MET A 34 21.82 1.23 10.56
C MET A 34 20.75 1.31 9.47
N LEU A 35 19.50 0.93 9.78
CA LEU A 35 18.38 1.02 8.85
C LEU A 35 18.16 2.47 8.37
N CYS A 36 18.18 3.43 9.29
CA CYS A 36 18.11 4.85 8.97
C CYS A 36 19.23 5.30 8.01
N ARG A 37 20.48 4.92 8.31
CA ARG A 37 21.64 5.27 7.48
C ARG A 37 21.53 4.67 6.08
N LEU A 38 21.19 3.38 5.99
CA LEU A 38 21.00 2.69 4.71
C LEU A 38 19.90 3.36 3.89
N TYR A 39 18.77 3.68 4.53
CA TYR A 39 17.63 4.28 3.86
C TYR A 39 17.92 5.70 3.33
N ARG A 40 18.57 6.55 4.13
CA ARG A 40 18.97 7.91 3.71
C ARG A 40 19.87 7.88 2.47
N ASN A 41 20.77 6.91 2.40
CA ASN A 41 21.70 6.73 1.29
C ASN A 41 21.10 6.01 0.06
N MET A 42 19.83 5.57 0.10
CA MET A 42 19.18 4.97 -1.08
C MET A 42 18.78 6.03 -2.11
N THR A 43 18.95 5.69 -3.38
CA THR A 43 18.40 6.48 -4.49
C THR A 43 16.87 6.50 -4.45
N THR A 44 16.25 7.57 -4.96
CA THR A 44 14.79 7.71 -5.04
C THR A 44 14.13 6.53 -5.76
N ALA A 45 14.74 6.03 -6.84
CA ALA A 45 14.24 4.87 -7.56
C ALA A 45 14.19 3.60 -6.69
N ARG A 46 15.20 3.38 -5.83
CA ARG A 46 15.21 2.24 -4.89
C ARG A 46 14.13 2.40 -3.82
N LYS A 47 13.92 3.61 -3.31
CA LYS A 47 12.85 3.91 -2.35
C LYS A 47 11.48 3.64 -2.96
N ALA A 48 11.22 4.15 -4.17
CA ALA A 48 9.97 3.91 -4.90
C ALA A 48 9.70 2.42 -5.13
N ARG A 49 10.73 1.64 -5.56
CA ARG A 49 10.57 0.19 -5.74
C ARG A 49 10.15 -0.53 -4.46
N ARG A 50 10.67 -0.13 -3.30
CA ARG A 50 10.28 -0.71 -2.01
C ARG A 50 8.83 -0.39 -1.68
N VAL A 51 8.41 0.87 -1.84
CA VAL A 51 7.01 1.30 -1.64
C VAL A 51 6.05 0.50 -2.52
N PHE A 52 6.33 0.39 -3.83
CA PHE A 52 5.48 -0.40 -4.73
C PHE A 52 5.45 -1.89 -4.38
N SER A 53 6.57 -2.44 -3.92
CA SER A 53 6.62 -3.84 -3.49
C SER A 53 5.79 -4.08 -2.24
N ALA A 54 5.87 -3.18 -1.25
CA ALA A 54 5.03 -3.23 -0.06
C ALA A 54 3.55 -3.09 -0.41
N TYR A 55 3.18 -2.17 -1.31
CA TYR A 55 1.80 -2.02 -1.78
C TYR A 55 1.27 -3.30 -2.44
N ARG A 56 2.06 -3.92 -3.33
CA ARG A 56 1.69 -5.21 -3.96
C ARG A 56 1.45 -6.30 -2.91
N MET A 57 2.32 -6.39 -1.92
CA MET A 57 2.19 -7.37 -0.84
C MET A 57 0.93 -7.10 0.00
N GLY A 58 0.66 -5.85 0.37
CA GLY A 58 -0.54 -5.45 1.11
C GLY A 58 -1.82 -5.77 0.34
N LYS A 59 -1.86 -5.47 -0.97
CA LYS A 59 -2.98 -5.87 -1.84
C LYS A 59 -3.18 -7.38 -1.86
N MET A 60 -2.10 -8.14 -2.04
CA MET A 60 -2.16 -9.61 -2.07
C MET A 60 -2.75 -10.15 -0.77
N LEU A 61 -2.26 -9.70 0.39
CA LEU A 61 -2.78 -10.10 1.71
C LEU A 61 -4.26 -9.74 1.88
N SER A 62 -4.66 -8.55 1.46
CA SER A 62 -6.07 -8.11 1.51
C SER A 62 -6.97 -9.00 0.65
N MET A 63 -6.57 -9.28 -0.60
CA MET A 63 -7.33 -10.16 -1.48
C MET A 63 -7.39 -11.60 -0.95
N THR A 64 -6.32 -12.11 -0.35
CA THR A 64 -6.33 -13.43 0.32
C THR A 64 -7.35 -13.46 1.47
N GLY A 65 -7.38 -12.43 2.32
CA GLY A 65 -8.40 -12.34 3.38
C GLY A 65 -9.83 -12.32 2.83
N ILE A 66 -10.05 -11.65 1.70
CA ILE A 66 -11.36 -11.65 1.01
C ILE A 66 -11.72 -13.05 0.52
N ARG A 67 -10.79 -13.77 -0.13
CA ARG A 67 -11.01 -15.16 -0.56
C ARG A 67 -11.36 -16.08 0.61
N MET A 68 -10.65 -15.94 1.72
CA MET A 68 -10.93 -16.73 2.93
C MET A 68 -12.32 -16.45 3.51
N SER A 69 -12.81 -15.21 3.38
CA SER A 69 -14.13 -14.80 3.88
C SER A 69 -15.27 -15.10 2.90
N HIS A 70 -14.95 -15.28 1.62
CA HIS A 70 -15.89 -15.54 0.53
C HIS A 70 -15.35 -16.68 -0.35
N PRO A 71 -15.38 -17.93 0.13
CA PRO A 71 -14.74 -19.06 -0.54
C PRO A 71 -15.34 -19.37 -1.92
N ASP A 72 -16.61 -19.04 -2.14
CA ASP A 72 -17.32 -19.28 -3.40
C ASP A 72 -17.22 -18.10 -4.39
N ALA A 73 -16.55 -17.02 -4.01
CA ALA A 73 -16.41 -15.85 -4.88
C ALA A 73 -15.44 -16.13 -6.04
N SER A 74 -15.83 -15.74 -7.25
CA SER A 74 -14.92 -15.74 -8.40
C SER A 74 -13.81 -14.70 -8.22
N GLU A 75 -12.70 -14.84 -8.95
CA GLU A 75 -11.60 -13.86 -8.91
C GLU A 75 -12.05 -12.43 -9.29
N GLU A 76 -13.01 -12.31 -10.21
CA GLU A 76 -13.61 -11.03 -10.58
C GLU A 76 -14.40 -10.43 -9.40
N GLN A 77 -15.21 -11.24 -8.71
CA GLN A 77 -15.93 -10.80 -7.52
C GLN A 77 -14.98 -10.39 -6.39
N VAL A 78 -13.92 -11.17 -6.15
CA VAL A 78 -12.86 -10.86 -5.18
C VAL A 78 -12.20 -9.53 -5.53
N TRP A 79 -11.90 -9.30 -6.81
CA TRP A 79 -11.35 -8.03 -7.29
C TRP A 79 -12.29 -6.86 -7.00
N HIS A 80 -13.58 -6.99 -7.32
CA HIS A 80 -14.57 -5.93 -7.10
C HIS A 80 -14.80 -5.66 -5.61
N LEU A 81 -14.83 -6.70 -4.77
CA LEU A 81 -14.87 -6.56 -3.32
C LEU A 81 -13.64 -5.81 -2.78
N TRP A 82 -12.45 -6.16 -3.25
CA TRP A 82 -11.22 -5.45 -2.89
C TRP A 82 -11.26 -3.99 -3.37
N ALA A 83 -11.64 -3.75 -4.62
CA ALA A 83 -11.68 -2.42 -5.21
C ALA A 83 -12.68 -1.52 -4.48
N ARG A 84 -13.87 -2.02 -4.15
CA ARG A 84 -14.89 -1.27 -3.40
C ARG A 84 -14.41 -0.93 -2.00
N ARG A 85 -13.79 -1.88 -1.28
CA ARG A 85 -13.20 -1.63 0.05
C ARG A 85 -12.03 -0.63 0.00
N HIS A 86 -11.20 -0.69 -1.04
CA HIS A 86 -10.00 0.14 -1.17
C HIS A 86 -10.32 1.58 -1.59
N LEU A 87 -11.26 1.76 -2.52
CA LEU A 87 -11.64 3.06 -3.07
C LEU A 87 -12.72 3.75 -2.24
N GLY A 88 -13.53 2.97 -1.51
CA GLY A 88 -14.80 3.42 -0.97
C GLY A 88 -15.90 3.43 -2.04
N ASP A 89 -17.15 3.42 -1.59
CA ASP A 89 -18.32 3.27 -2.45
C ASP A 89 -18.42 4.37 -3.51
N GLU A 90 -18.24 5.64 -3.13
CA GLU A 90 -18.37 6.78 -4.07
C GLU A 90 -17.40 6.65 -5.26
N LEU A 91 -16.11 6.43 -4.97
CA LEU A 91 -15.08 6.35 -6.00
C LEU A 91 -15.17 5.04 -6.80
N TYR A 92 -15.55 3.94 -6.15
CA TYR A 92 -15.79 2.68 -6.83
C TYR A 92 -16.90 2.81 -7.88
N GLU A 93 -18.03 3.40 -7.51
CA GLU A 93 -19.15 3.61 -8.44
C GLU A 93 -18.72 4.54 -9.59
N LYS A 94 -17.96 5.60 -9.32
CA LYS A 94 -17.44 6.50 -10.37
C LYS A 94 -16.54 5.78 -11.39
N VAL A 95 -15.69 4.85 -10.94
CA VAL A 95 -14.71 4.16 -11.80
C VAL A 95 -15.32 2.97 -12.53
N TYR A 96 -16.23 2.24 -11.89
CA TYR A 96 -16.71 0.94 -12.38
C TYR A 96 -18.15 0.95 -12.89
N ARG A 97 -19.03 1.86 -12.41
CA ARG A 97 -20.43 1.92 -12.86
C ARG A 97 -20.57 2.61 -14.22
N GLY A 98 -19.68 3.54 -14.55
CA GLY A 98 -19.70 4.30 -15.81
C GLY A 98 -19.33 3.51 -17.06
N LYS A 99 -18.91 2.25 -16.95
CA LYS A 99 -18.50 1.40 -18.08
C LYS A 99 -19.57 0.45 -18.63
N ASN A 100 -20.73 0.35 -17.98
CA ASN A 100 -21.80 -0.57 -18.37
C ASN A 100 -22.98 0.13 -19.07
N ASN A 101 -22.84 1.41 -19.44
CA ASN A 101 -23.89 2.25 -20.03
C ASN A 101 -23.51 2.84 -21.40
N GLU A 102 -22.63 2.18 -22.15
CA GLU A 102 -22.38 2.44 -23.59
C GLU A 102 -22.72 1.19 -24.39
#